data_AF-A0A2P5LVT3-F1
#
_entry.id   AF-A0A2P5LVT3-F1
#
_cell.length_a   1.000
_cell.length_b   1.000
_cell.length_c   1.000
_cell.angle_alpha   90.00
_cell.angle_beta   90.00
_cell.angle_gamma   90.00
#
_symmetry.space_group_name_H-M   'P 1'
#
loop_
_entity.id
_entity.type
_entity.pdbx_description
1 polymer ?
#
loop_
_entity_poly.entity_id
_entity_poly.type
_entity_poly.pdbx_seq_one_letter_code
_entity_poly.pdbx_strand_id
1 'polypeptide(L)'
;MLNAVCLGAVKAGLKASLWRKEFPVISIAGDDASVPVIVQKMVMKGKNAETDNRLSIIAGMIPDQSERILRRWDDPPEGRLEALITEVAVDLVVLVEEQFRAERIRRHEWRLKHREDCIEKARLARLEAERKERERREALEQARIDRLLHDADQLQKAQLIRQYVAEVGRHLESAPHPAAEDFREWSGWALAQADRIDPVRNGSFLERIEYEDLDDDKGA
;
A
#
# COMPACT_ATOMS: atom_id res chain seq x y z
N MET A 1 -14.38 -42.23 -25.50
CA MET A 1 -15.24 -41.12 -25.06
C MET A 1 -14.54 -39.77 -25.02
N LEU A 2 -13.48 -39.59 -24.23
CA LEU A 2 -12.77 -38.30 -24.12
C LEU A 2 -12.39 -37.68 -25.48
N ASN A 3 -11.81 -38.49 -26.38
CA ASN A 3 -11.47 -38.05 -27.75
C ASN A 3 -12.68 -37.58 -28.57
N ALA A 4 -13.85 -38.19 -28.37
CA ALA A 4 -15.04 -37.87 -29.14
C ALA A 4 -15.64 -36.53 -28.71
N VAL A 5 -15.56 -36.19 -27.42
CA VAL A 5 -15.88 -34.85 -26.89
C VAL A 5 -14.91 -33.81 -27.44
N CYS A 6 -13.60 -34.09 -27.43
CA CYS A 6 -12.60 -33.19 -28.03
C CYS A 6 -12.86 -32.96 -29.52
N LEU A 7 -13.13 -34.02 -30.29
CA LEU A 7 -13.42 -33.92 -31.72
C LEU A 7 -14.72 -33.16 -31.99
N GLY A 8 -15.75 -33.35 -31.16
CA GLY A 8 -16.99 -32.58 -31.23
C GLY A 8 -16.77 -31.09 -30.96
N ALA A 9 -16.03 -30.77 -29.91
CA ALA A 9 -15.67 -29.39 -29.56
C ALA A 9 -14.82 -28.70 -30.65
N VAL A 10 -13.84 -29.40 -31.21
CA VAL A 10 -12.99 -28.89 -32.30
C VAL A 10 -13.80 -28.67 -33.58
N LYS A 11 -14.73 -29.58 -33.92
CA LYS A 11 -15.66 -29.39 -35.04
C LYS A 11 -16.58 -28.17 -34.84
N ALA A 12 -16.87 -27.84 -33.60
CA ALA A 12 -17.64 -26.64 -33.22
C ALA A 12 -16.78 -25.36 -33.12
N GLY A 13 -15.47 -25.43 -33.45
CA GLY A 13 -14.57 -24.28 -33.46
C GLY A 13 -13.85 -23.98 -32.13
N LEU A 14 -13.98 -24.85 -31.13
CA LEU A 14 -13.29 -24.70 -29.84
C LEU A 14 -11.92 -25.38 -29.84
N LYS A 15 -11.02 -24.92 -28.96
CA LYS A 15 -9.74 -25.59 -28.70
C LYS A 15 -9.90 -26.53 -27.53
N ALA A 16 -9.48 -27.79 -27.68
CA ALA A 16 -9.45 -28.76 -26.59
C ALA A 16 -8.00 -29.03 -26.19
N SER A 17 -7.70 -28.95 -24.89
CA SER A 17 -6.39 -29.30 -24.34
C SER A 17 -6.54 -30.22 -23.14
N LEU A 18 -5.67 -31.23 -23.03
CA LEU A 18 -5.65 -32.13 -21.88
C LEU A 18 -4.82 -31.49 -20.76
N TRP A 19 -5.37 -31.48 -19.55
CA TRP A 19 -4.75 -30.93 -18.36
C TRP A 19 -4.65 -32.00 -17.27
N ARG A 20 -3.46 -32.09 -16.63
CA ARG A 20 -3.01 -33.05 -15.59
C ARG A 20 -2.92 -34.53 -16.02
N LYS A 21 -1.91 -35.23 -15.48
CA LYS A 21 -1.65 -36.66 -15.72
C LYS A 21 -2.51 -37.60 -14.86
N GLU A 22 -2.97 -37.14 -13.70
CA GLU A 22 -3.62 -37.99 -12.69
C GLU A 22 -5.16 -38.00 -12.79
N PHE A 23 -5.76 -36.95 -13.35
CA PHE A 23 -7.18 -36.88 -13.69
C PHE A 23 -7.31 -36.27 -15.08
N PRO A 24 -7.91 -36.95 -16.08
CA PRO A 24 -8.06 -36.38 -17.41
C PRO A 24 -9.13 -35.29 -17.39
N VAL A 25 -8.71 -34.07 -17.07
CA VAL A 25 -9.50 -32.84 -17.24
C VAL A 25 -9.21 -32.32 -18.64
N ILE A 26 -10.23 -32.16 -19.47
CA ILE A 26 -10.10 -31.42 -20.73
C ILE A 26 -10.49 -29.98 -20.47
N SER A 27 -9.63 -29.04 -20.81
CA SER A 27 -10.04 -27.65 -20.94
C SER A 27 -10.55 -27.41 -22.36
N ILE A 28 -11.80 -26.99 -22.46
CA ILE A 28 -12.41 -26.54 -23.72
C ILE A 28 -12.41 -25.02 -23.71
N ALA A 29 -11.62 -24.45 -24.60
CA ALA A 29 -11.36 -23.02 -24.65
C ALA A 29 -11.92 -22.38 -25.92
N GLY A 30 -12.51 -21.20 -25.74
CA GLY A 30 -12.67 -20.18 -26.78
C GLY A 30 -11.47 -19.23 -26.75
N ASP A 31 -11.67 -17.97 -27.15
CA ASP A 31 -10.59 -16.97 -27.18
C ASP A 31 -10.04 -16.65 -25.78
N ASP A 32 -10.85 -16.02 -24.93
CA ASP A 32 -10.40 -15.60 -23.58
C ASP A 32 -11.04 -16.41 -22.44
N ALA A 33 -11.87 -17.41 -22.74
CA ALA A 33 -12.57 -18.21 -21.73
C ALA A 33 -12.34 -19.69 -21.94
N SER A 34 -12.35 -20.44 -20.83
CA SER A 34 -12.24 -21.89 -20.88
C SER A 34 -13.16 -22.56 -19.86
N VAL A 35 -13.71 -23.70 -20.24
CA VAL A 35 -14.55 -24.53 -19.39
C VAL A 35 -13.83 -25.86 -19.17
N PRO A 36 -13.48 -26.21 -17.93
CA PRO A 36 -12.94 -27.52 -17.61
C PRO A 36 -14.04 -28.58 -17.71
N VAL A 37 -13.72 -29.71 -18.31
CA VAL A 37 -14.63 -30.84 -18.54
C VAL A 37 -13.96 -32.11 -18.06
N ILE A 38 -14.68 -32.90 -17.28
CA ILE A 38 -14.24 -34.22 -16.82
C ILE A 38 -15.22 -35.29 -17.27
N VAL A 39 -14.71 -36.52 -17.45
CA VAL A 39 -15.53 -37.71 -17.68
C VAL A 39 -15.32 -38.67 -16.52
N GLN A 40 -16.40 -39.07 -15.86
CA GLN A 40 -16.35 -39.95 -14.71
C GLN A 40 -17.29 -41.15 -14.89
N LYS A 41 -16.90 -42.31 -14.35
CA LYS A 41 -17.80 -43.47 -14.24
C LYS A 41 -18.86 -43.21 -13.16
N MET A 42 -20.11 -43.52 -13.46
CA MET A 42 -21.19 -43.41 -12.48
C MET A 42 -21.07 -44.53 -11.44
N VAL A 43 -21.12 -44.16 -10.15
CA VAL A 43 -21.15 -45.12 -9.04
C VAL A 43 -22.60 -45.52 -8.79
N MET A 44 -23.01 -46.68 -9.29
CA MET A 44 -24.32 -47.26 -9.02
C MET A 44 -24.30 -48.07 -7.72
N LYS A 45 -25.39 -48.04 -6.94
CA LYS A 45 -25.59 -48.93 -5.78
C LYS A 45 -26.48 -50.11 -6.19
N GLY A 46 -26.02 -51.35 -6.02
CA GLY A 46 -26.82 -52.56 -6.25
C GLY A 46 -26.03 -53.77 -6.75
N LYS A 47 -26.73 -54.92 -6.92
CA LYS A 47 -26.12 -56.24 -7.28
C LYS A 47 -25.38 -56.28 -8.62
N ASN A 48 -25.56 -55.29 -9.49
CA ASN A 48 -24.93 -55.20 -10.82
C ASN A 48 -23.91 -54.05 -10.95
N ALA A 49 -23.50 -53.43 -9.83
CA ALA A 49 -22.63 -52.24 -9.83
C ALA A 49 -21.24 -52.49 -10.46
N GLU A 50 -20.76 -53.74 -10.42
CA GLU A 50 -19.42 -54.09 -10.89
C GLU A 50 -19.33 -54.20 -12.43
N THR A 51 -20.43 -54.56 -13.09
CA THR A 51 -20.51 -54.72 -14.56
C THR A 51 -21.07 -53.51 -15.29
N ASP A 52 -21.64 -52.54 -14.56
CA ASP A 52 -22.22 -51.34 -15.18
C ASP A 52 -21.11 -50.34 -15.53
N ASN A 53 -21.02 -49.94 -16.80
CA ASN A 53 -19.97 -49.08 -17.36
C ASN A 53 -20.49 -47.69 -17.73
N ARG A 54 -21.56 -47.24 -17.07
CA ARG A 54 -22.14 -45.94 -17.36
C ARG A 54 -21.23 -44.76 -16.98
N LEU A 55 -21.26 -43.72 -17.79
CA LEU A 55 -20.42 -42.53 -17.74
C LEU A 55 -21.23 -41.24 -17.53
N SER A 56 -20.55 -40.23 -17.02
CA SER A 56 -21.03 -38.86 -16.86
C SER A 56 -19.97 -37.89 -17.38
N ILE A 57 -20.39 -36.87 -18.14
CA ILE A 57 -19.58 -35.71 -18.49
C ILE A 57 -19.98 -34.56 -17.56
N ILE A 58 -19.01 -33.90 -16.94
CA ILE A 58 -19.24 -32.78 -16.02
C ILE A 58 -18.42 -31.58 -16.51
N ALA A 59 -19.09 -30.46 -16.75
CA ALA A 59 -18.49 -29.19 -17.16
C ALA A 59 -18.44 -28.19 -16.00
N GLY A 60 -17.38 -27.39 -15.96
CA GLY A 60 -17.12 -26.40 -14.90
C GLY A 60 -16.48 -26.97 -13.64
N MET A 61 -16.08 -28.24 -13.66
CA MET A 61 -15.50 -28.90 -12.49
C MET A 61 -14.01 -29.21 -12.70
N ILE A 62 -13.19 -28.66 -11.81
CA ILE A 62 -11.84 -29.12 -11.52
C ILE A 62 -11.92 -29.75 -10.11
N PRO A 63 -11.56 -31.04 -9.95
CA PRO A 63 -11.49 -31.67 -8.64
C PRO A 63 -10.70 -30.82 -7.65
N ASP A 64 -11.22 -30.66 -6.43
CA ASP A 64 -10.63 -29.91 -5.30
C ASP A 64 -10.47 -28.38 -5.50
N GLN A 65 -10.91 -27.82 -6.63
CA GLN A 65 -10.78 -26.39 -6.93
C GLN A 65 -12.10 -25.72 -7.31
N SER A 66 -13.09 -26.49 -7.78
CA SER A 66 -14.38 -25.96 -8.20
C SER A 66 -15.46 -26.24 -7.16
N GLU A 67 -16.06 -25.18 -6.64
CA GLU A 67 -17.22 -25.27 -5.73
C GLU A 67 -18.54 -25.52 -6.47
N ARG A 68 -18.57 -25.29 -7.79
CA ARG A 68 -19.79 -25.35 -8.59
C ARG A 68 -19.60 -26.12 -9.88
N ILE A 69 -20.50 -27.08 -10.11
CA ILE A 69 -20.69 -27.73 -11.40
C ILE A 69 -21.55 -26.81 -12.28
N LEU A 70 -21.10 -26.52 -13.50
CA LEU A 70 -21.85 -25.70 -14.45
C LEU A 70 -22.89 -26.55 -15.20
N ARG A 71 -22.50 -27.75 -15.63
CA ARG A 71 -23.41 -28.73 -16.26
C ARG A 71 -22.95 -30.16 -16.04
N ARG A 72 -23.89 -31.09 -16.18
CA ARG A 72 -23.67 -32.53 -16.13
C ARG A 72 -24.55 -33.24 -17.15
N TRP A 73 -23.98 -34.20 -17.86
CA TRP A 73 -24.68 -35.10 -18.77
C TRP A 73 -24.37 -36.55 -18.39
N ASP A 74 -25.41 -37.35 -18.17
CA ASP A 74 -25.30 -38.75 -17.76
C ASP A 74 -25.76 -39.69 -18.89
N ASP A 75 -25.30 -40.94 -18.87
CA ASP A 75 -25.85 -41.98 -19.75
C ASP A 75 -27.37 -42.11 -19.57
N PRO A 76 -28.15 -42.04 -20.67
CA PRO A 76 -29.59 -42.29 -20.61
C PRO A 76 -29.89 -43.76 -20.28
N PRO A 77 -31.08 -44.07 -19.73
CA PRO A 77 -31.43 -45.43 -19.32
C PRO A 77 -31.39 -46.46 -20.48
N GLU A 78 -31.64 -46.03 -21.72
CA GLU A 78 -31.72 -46.87 -22.92
C GLU A 78 -30.64 -46.55 -23.99
N GLY A 79 -29.50 -45.99 -23.60
CA GLY A 79 -28.45 -45.66 -24.57
C GLY A 79 -27.10 -45.40 -23.95
N ARG A 80 -26.20 -44.84 -24.77
CA ARG A 80 -24.90 -44.37 -24.31
C ARG A 80 -24.69 -42.90 -24.65
N LEU A 81 -23.86 -42.24 -23.87
CA LEU A 81 -23.51 -40.83 -23.91
C LEU A 81 -22.84 -40.47 -25.24
N GLU A 82 -22.28 -41.44 -25.97
CA GLU A 82 -21.83 -41.29 -27.37
C GLU A 82 -22.91 -40.67 -28.25
N ALA A 83 -24.18 -41.05 -28.06
CA ALA A 83 -25.30 -40.53 -28.84
C ALA A 83 -25.61 -39.05 -28.53
N LEU A 84 -25.18 -38.56 -27.36
CA LEU A 84 -25.40 -37.19 -26.88
C LEU A 84 -24.22 -36.26 -27.18
N ILE A 85 -23.15 -36.73 -27.83
CA ILE A 85 -21.92 -35.93 -28.04
C ILE A 85 -22.20 -34.61 -28.77
N THR A 86 -23.11 -34.61 -29.75
CA THR A 86 -23.45 -33.39 -30.48
C THR A 86 -24.13 -32.37 -29.57
N GLU A 87 -25.06 -32.81 -28.72
CA GLU A 87 -25.74 -31.95 -27.74
C GLU A 87 -24.75 -31.40 -26.70
N VAL A 88 -23.92 -32.29 -26.17
CA VAL A 88 -22.83 -31.93 -25.24
C VAL A 88 -21.91 -30.88 -25.87
N ALA A 89 -21.51 -31.05 -27.14
CA ALA A 89 -20.65 -30.10 -27.83
C ALA A 89 -21.33 -28.72 -28.02
N VAL A 90 -22.61 -28.69 -28.40
CA VAL A 90 -23.37 -27.44 -28.53
C VAL A 90 -23.47 -26.73 -27.20
N ASP A 91 -23.81 -27.44 -26.13
CA ASP A 91 -23.94 -26.86 -24.80
C ASP A 91 -22.58 -26.35 -24.27
N LEU A 92 -21.49 -27.03 -24.58
CA LEU A 92 -20.14 -26.58 -24.22
C LEU A 92 -19.76 -25.27 -24.92
N VAL A 93 -20.15 -25.08 -26.19
CA VAL A 93 -19.98 -23.79 -26.88
C VAL A 93 -20.73 -22.68 -26.13
N VAL A 94 -21.99 -22.94 -25.76
CA VAL A 94 -22.81 -21.97 -25.01
C VAL A 94 -22.17 -21.62 -23.67
N LEU A 95 -21.71 -22.62 -22.92
CA LEU A 95 -21.04 -22.41 -21.62
C LEU A 95 -19.75 -21.59 -21.75
N VAL A 96 -18.94 -21.85 -22.78
CA VAL A 96 -17.71 -21.07 -23.03
C VAL A 96 -18.05 -19.61 -23.33
N GLU A 97 -19.07 -19.36 -24.16
CA GLU A 97 -19.52 -18.01 -24.50
C GLU A 97 -20.12 -17.26 -23.29
N GLU A 98 -20.90 -17.95 -22.45
CA GLU A 98 -21.43 -17.38 -21.21
C GLU A 98 -20.30 -16.98 -20.24
N GLN A 99 -19.30 -17.84 -20.06
CA GLN A 99 -18.13 -17.52 -19.24
C GLN A 99 -17.34 -16.34 -19.83
N PHE A 100 -17.16 -16.32 -21.15
CA PHE A 100 -16.49 -15.21 -21.84
C PHE A 100 -17.19 -13.87 -21.61
N ARG A 101 -18.51 -13.82 -21.78
CA ARG A 101 -19.30 -12.60 -21.52
C ARG A 101 -19.20 -12.17 -20.06
N ALA A 102 -19.35 -13.12 -19.13
CA ALA A 102 -19.27 -12.84 -17.69
C ALA A 102 -17.88 -12.33 -17.29
N GLU A 103 -16.80 -12.87 -17.84
CA GLU A 103 -15.43 -12.39 -17.60
C GLU A 103 -15.19 -11.00 -18.20
N ARG A 104 -15.71 -10.71 -19.38
CA ARG A 104 -15.58 -9.37 -19.97
C ARG A 104 -16.30 -8.30 -19.15
N ILE A 105 -17.49 -8.59 -18.66
CA ILE A 105 -18.23 -7.70 -17.77
C ILE A 105 -17.43 -7.48 -16.48
N ARG A 106 -17.03 -8.56 -15.80
CA ARG A 106 -16.21 -8.48 -14.56
C ARG A 106 -14.92 -7.69 -14.77
N ARG A 107 -14.21 -7.92 -15.88
CA ARG A 107 -12.96 -7.20 -16.21
C ARG A 107 -13.22 -5.72 -16.51
N HIS A 108 -14.35 -5.39 -17.12
CA HIS A 108 -14.74 -4.00 -17.34
C HIS A 108 -15.07 -3.29 -16.02
N GLU A 109 -15.92 -3.89 -15.19
CA GLU A 109 -16.26 -3.38 -13.85
C GLU A 109 -15.02 -3.21 -12.97
N TRP A 110 -14.14 -4.22 -12.95
CA TRP A 110 -12.88 -4.16 -12.24
C TRP A 110 -12.01 -2.99 -12.71
N ARG A 111 -11.90 -2.76 -14.03
CA ARG A 111 -11.13 -1.62 -14.56
C ARG A 111 -11.71 -0.27 -14.17
N LEU A 112 -13.04 -0.14 -14.16
CA LEU A 112 -13.70 1.09 -13.72
C LEU A 112 -13.41 1.36 -12.24
N LYS A 113 -13.64 0.37 -11.38
CA LYS A 113 -13.37 0.47 -9.95
C LYS A 113 -11.90 0.77 -9.66
N HIS A 114 -10.98 0.06 -10.32
CA HIS A 114 -9.55 0.29 -10.14
C HIS A 114 -9.12 1.69 -10.58
N ARG A 115 -9.73 2.22 -11.64
CA ARG A 115 -9.45 3.59 -12.09
C ARG A 115 -9.90 4.61 -11.04
N GLU A 116 -11.09 4.44 -10.49
CA GLU A 116 -11.62 5.30 -9.41
C GLU A 116 -10.73 5.23 -8.16
N ASP A 117 -10.36 4.02 -7.73
CA ASP A 117 -9.47 3.80 -6.59
C ASP A 117 -8.09 4.47 -6.79
N CYS A 118 -7.55 4.42 -8.01
CA CYS A 118 -6.27 5.07 -8.32
C CYS A 118 -6.37 6.60 -8.29
N ILE A 119 -7.47 7.16 -8.79
CA ILE A 119 -7.71 8.62 -8.77
C ILE A 119 -7.84 9.10 -7.33
N GLU A 120 -8.62 8.40 -6.50
CA GLU A 120 -8.82 8.80 -5.11
C GLU A 120 -7.53 8.67 -4.29
N LYS A 121 -6.76 7.60 -4.48
CA LYS A 121 -5.43 7.46 -3.84
C LYS A 121 -4.47 8.57 -4.25
N ALA A 122 -4.44 8.93 -5.53
CA ALA A 122 -3.61 10.03 -6.01
C ALA A 122 -4.03 11.38 -5.41
N ARG A 123 -5.34 11.60 -5.26
CA ARG A 123 -5.88 12.80 -4.62
C ARG A 123 -5.48 12.89 -3.14
N LEU A 124 -5.68 11.81 -2.39
CA LEU A 124 -5.30 11.74 -0.96
C LEU A 124 -3.81 11.94 -0.77
N ALA A 125 -2.98 11.28 -1.58
CA ALA A 125 -1.52 11.44 -1.53
C ALA A 125 -1.08 12.90 -1.77
N ARG A 126 -1.74 13.59 -2.72
CA ARG A 126 -1.46 15.01 -2.98
C ARG A 126 -1.83 15.91 -1.80
N LEU A 127 -3.01 15.68 -1.20
CA LEU A 127 -3.46 16.45 -0.03
C LEU A 127 -2.55 16.21 1.17
N GLU A 128 -2.10 14.98 1.42
CA GLU A 128 -1.16 14.68 2.49
C GLU A 128 0.22 15.30 2.25
N ALA A 129 0.72 15.29 1.00
CA ALA A 129 1.98 15.93 0.65
C ALA A 129 1.92 17.44 0.87
N GLU A 130 0.83 18.09 0.45
CA GLU A 130 0.62 19.52 0.68
C GLU A 130 0.53 19.85 2.17
N ARG A 131 -0.17 19.02 2.95
CA ARG A 131 -0.26 19.20 4.41
C ARG A 131 1.10 19.07 5.08
N LYS A 132 1.89 18.05 4.72
CA LYS A 132 3.24 17.83 5.28
C LYS A 132 4.19 18.97 4.91
N GLU A 133 4.11 19.48 3.69
CA GLU A 133 4.94 20.59 3.25
C GLU A 133 4.57 21.88 4.02
N ARG A 134 3.28 22.14 4.23
CA ARG A 134 2.81 23.23 5.08
C ARG A 134 3.30 23.07 6.52
N GLU A 135 3.07 21.92 7.14
CA GLU A 135 3.51 21.63 8.51
C GLU A 135 5.04 21.77 8.65
N ARG A 136 5.81 21.36 7.63
CA ARG A 136 7.27 21.54 7.61
C ARG A 136 7.66 23.01 7.59
N ARG A 137 7.03 23.82 6.74
CA ARG A 137 7.30 25.27 6.66
C ARG A 137 6.94 25.97 7.95
N GLU A 138 5.77 25.68 8.51
CA GLU A 138 5.32 26.23 9.79
C GLU A 138 6.26 25.82 10.94
N ALA A 139 6.75 24.57 10.96
CA ALA A 139 7.72 24.12 11.97
C ALA A 139 9.08 24.80 11.83
N LEU A 140 9.56 25.04 10.61
CA LEU A 140 10.81 25.77 10.36
C LEU A 140 10.68 27.24 10.79
N GLU A 141 9.58 27.89 10.43
CA GLU A 141 9.29 29.27 10.84
C GLU A 141 9.18 29.39 12.36
N GLN A 142 8.47 28.46 13.01
CA GLN A 142 8.35 28.45 14.47
C GLN A 142 9.71 28.22 15.14
N ALA A 143 10.53 27.28 14.62
CA ALA A 143 11.87 27.06 15.16
C ALA A 143 12.75 28.30 15.03
N ARG A 144 12.59 29.08 13.95
CA ARG A 144 13.29 30.36 13.77
C ARG A 144 12.85 31.39 14.81
N ILE A 145 11.55 31.53 15.03
CA ILE A 145 10.98 32.42 16.04
C ILE A 145 11.47 32.03 17.45
N ASP A 146 11.42 30.74 17.79
CA ASP A 146 11.82 30.24 19.10
C ASP A 146 13.30 30.51 19.38
N ARG A 147 14.16 30.34 18.38
CA ARG A 147 15.60 30.68 18.49
C ARG A 147 15.81 32.17 18.70
N LEU A 148 15.12 33.02 17.94
CA LEU A 148 15.21 34.47 18.09
C LEU A 148 14.77 34.93 19.49
N LEU A 149 13.66 34.39 19.99
CA LEU A 149 13.17 34.68 21.33
C LEU A 149 14.14 34.19 22.41
N HIS A 150 14.75 33.02 22.22
CA HIS A 150 15.77 32.52 23.12
C HIS A 150 16.99 33.47 23.19
N ASP A 151 17.46 33.97 22.04
CA ASP A 151 18.59 34.91 22.01
C ASP A 151 18.25 36.25 22.65
N ALA A 152 17.04 36.76 22.42
CA ALA A 152 16.57 37.97 23.08
C ALA A 152 16.57 37.82 24.61
N ASP A 153 16.11 36.67 25.13
CA ASP A 153 16.12 36.35 26.56
C ASP A 153 17.55 36.25 27.12
N GLN A 154 18.48 35.60 26.41
CA GLN A 154 19.88 35.52 26.83
C GLN A 154 20.55 36.91 26.86
N LEU A 155 20.30 37.75 25.86
CA LEU A 155 20.80 39.12 25.82
C LEU A 155 20.25 39.94 27.01
N GLN A 156 18.95 39.83 27.29
CA GLN A 156 18.32 40.51 28.42
C GLN A 156 18.94 40.06 29.76
N LYS A 157 19.16 38.76 29.95
CA LYS A 157 19.81 38.21 31.15
C LYS A 157 21.25 38.73 31.30
N ALA A 158 22.02 38.79 30.22
CA ALA A 158 23.37 39.35 30.24
C ALA A 158 23.36 40.82 30.67
N GLN A 159 22.43 41.62 30.14
CA GLN A 159 22.26 43.02 30.50
C GLN A 159 21.88 43.19 31.97
N LEU A 160 20.96 42.37 32.49
CA LEU A 160 20.57 42.38 33.90
C LEU A 160 21.75 42.09 34.82
N ILE A 161 22.60 41.11 34.50
CA ILE A 161 23.81 40.82 35.29
C ILE A 161 24.75 42.03 35.29
N ARG A 162 25.00 42.65 34.14
CA ARG A 162 25.85 43.86 34.03
C ARG A 162 25.29 45.03 34.84
N GLN A 163 23.98 45.26 34.77
CA GLN A 163 23.30 46.31 35.54
C GLN A 163 23.41 46.04 37.05
N TYR A 164 23.19 44.79 37.48
CA TYR A 164 23.31 44.41 38.88
C TYR A 164 24.73 44.62 39.43
N VAL A 165 25.76 44.16 38.71
CA VAL A 165 27.16 44.38 39.08
C VAL A 165 27.48 45.87 39.18
N ALA A 166 26.99 46.69 38.24
CA ALA A 166 27.18 48.14 38.27
C ALA A 166 26.48 48.82 39.45
N GLU A 167 25.27 48.37 39.83
CA GLU A 167 24.55 48.88 41.00
C GLU A 167 25.27 48.52 42.30
N VAL A 168 25.69 47.25 42.45
CA VAL A 168 26.45 46.78 43.61
C VAL A 168 27.77 47.55 43.74
N GLY A 169 28.46 47.81 42.62
CA GLY A 169 29.66 48.64 42.60
C GLY A 169 29.42 50.06 43.12
N ARG A 170 28.35 50.72 42.65
CA ARG A 170 27.95 52.06 43.13
C ARG A 170 27.64 52.08 44.64
N HIS A 171 27.03 51.03 45.17
CA HIS A 171 26.79 50.91 46.62
C HIS A 171 28.08 50.69 47.43
N LEU A 172 29.06 49.99 46.86
CA LEU A 172 30.35 49.71 47.50
C LEU A 172 31.34 50.89 47.50
N GLU A 173 31.18 51.86 46.59
CA GLU A 173 31.94 53.12 46.63
C GLU A 173 31.76 53.89 47.96
N SER A 174 30.67 53.60 48.70
CA SER A 174 30.36 54.19 50.01
C SER A 174 30.74 53.30 51.21
N ALA A 175 31.40 52.15 51.01
CA ALA A 175 31.65 51.12 52.03
C ALA A 175 33.15 50.93 52.41
N PRO A 176 33.48 50.32 53.57
CA PRO A 176 34.86 50.16 54.04
C PRO A 176 35.75 49.22 53.19
N HIS A 177 37.06 49.51 53.21
CA HIS A 177 38.10 48.98 52.30
C HIS A 177 38.28 47.44 52.16
N PRO A 178 37.96 46.56 53.14
CA PRO A 178 38.11 45.10 52.97
C PRO A 178 37.20 44.51 51.89
N ALA A 179 36.08 45.18 51.57
CA ALA A 179 35.09 44.68 50.62
C ALA A 179 35.46 44.94 49.14
N ALA A 180 36.53 45.69 48.87
CA ALA A 180 36.89 46.11 47.51
C ALA A 180 37.67 45.05 46.72
N GLU A 181 38.39 44.14 47.39
CA GLU A 181 39.13 43.07 46.72
C GLU A 181 38.21 41.89 46.39
N ASP A 182 37.42 41.42 47.35
CA ASP A 182 36.39 40.40 47.14
C ASP A 182 35.37 40.82 46.07
N PHE A 183 34.98 42.10 46.03
CA PHE A 183 34.10 42.62 44.99
C PHE A 183 34.74 42.58 43.59
N ARG A 184 36.05 42.84 43.46
CA ARG A 184 36.74 42.77 42.16
C ARG A 184 36.77 41.35 41.62
N GLU A 185 37.04 40.36 42.46
CA GLU A 185 37.04 38.95 42.06
C GLU A 185 35.64 38.49 41.66
N TRP A 186 34.63 38.80 42.48
CA TRP A 186 33.24 38.46 42.19
C TRP A 186 32.69 39.16 40.94
N SER A 187 32.92 40.47 40.79
CA SER A 187 32.46 41.23 39.63
C SER A 187 33.12 40.77 38.34
N GLY A 188 34.41 40.41 38.38
CA GLY A 188 35.12 39.81 37.24
C GLY A 188 34.48 38.49 36.79
N TRP A 189 34.15 37.60 37.73
CA TRP A 189 33.44 36.36 37.43
C TRP A 189 32.02 36.61 36.87
N ALA A 190 31.26 37.52 37.49
CA ALA A 190 29.89 37.82 37.07
C ALA A 190 29.82 38.44 35.66
N LEU A 191 30.74 39.35 35.34
CA LEU A 191 30.85 39.93 33.99
C LEU A 191 31.29 38.90 32.95
N ALA A 192 32.23 38.01 33.29
CA ALA A 192 32.62 36.91 32.41
C ALA A 192 31.45 35.95 32.14
N GLN A 193 30.57 35.73 33.13
CA GLN A 193 29.36 34.94 32.94
C GLN A 193 28.33 35.65 32.05
N ALA A 194 28.17 36.97 32.19
CA ALA A 194 27.32 37.76 31.30
C ALA A 194 27.82 37.71 29.84
N ASP A 195 29.13 37.78 29.63
CA ASP A 195 29.72 37.72 28.29
C ASP A 195 29.60 36.35 27.64
N ARG A 196 29.61 35.27 28.44
CA ARG A 196 29.41 33.90 27.94
C ARG A 196 28.00 33.70 27.38
N ILE A 197 26.98 34.24 28.04
CA ILE A 197 25.58 34.05 27.66
C ILE A 197 25.09 35.08 26.64
N ASP A 198 25.77 36.23 26.52
CA ASP A 198 25.41 37.29 25.57
C ASP A 198 25.63 36.81 24.12
N PRO A 199 24.55 36.59 23.35
CA PRO A 199 24.65 36.05 21.99
C PRO A 199 25.38 37.00 21.04
N VAL A 200 25.42 38.31 21.34
CA VAL A 200 26.12 39.32 20.52
C VAL A 200 27.62 39.28 20.78
N ARG A 201 28.04 39.09 22.05
CA ARG A 201 29.47 39.05 22.41
C ARG A 201 30.14 37.73 22.07
N ASN A 202 29.44 36.62 22.22
CA ASN A 202 29.99 35.30 21.90
C ASN A 202 29.85 34.95 20.41
N GLY A 203 29.18 35.79 19.61
CA GLY A 203 29.02 35.61 18.17
C GLY A 203 27.99 34.56 17.76
N SER A 204 27.26 33.95 18.70
CA SER A 204 26.35 32.84 18.41
C SER A 204 25.18 33.24 17.52
N PHE A 205 24.83 34.53 17.44
CA PHE A 205 23.81 35.01 16.53
C PHE A 205 24.26 34.97 15.06
N LEU A 206 25.55 35.17 14.77
CA LEU A 206 26.08 35.17 13.39
C LEU A 206 26.09 33.77 12.79
N GLU A 207 26.54 32.79 13.56
CA GLU A 207 26.48 31.39 13.15
C GLU A 207 25.04 31.00 12.77
N ARG A 208 24.04 31.51 13.50
CA ARG A 208 22.64 31.17 13.25
C ARG A 208 22.06 31.84 12.01
N ILE A 209 22.49 33.06 11.68
CA ILE A 209 22.09 33.75 10.44
C ILE A 209 22.68 33.03 9.22
N GLU A 210 23.94 32.59 9.26
CA GLU A 210 24.58 31.90 8.13
C GLU A 210 23.98 30.51 7.83
N TYR A 211 23.50 29.81 8.86
CA TYR A 211 22.79 28.53 8.68
C TYR A 211 21.37 28.71 8.09
N GLU A 212 20.73 29.87 8.27
CA GLU A 212 19.39 30.13 7.76
C GLU A 212 19.35 30.36 6.24
N ASP A 213 20.36 31.03 5.67
CA ASP A 213 20.43 31.29 4.22
C ASP A 213 20.72 30.02 3.38
N LEU A 214 21.33 28.99 3.98
CA LEU A 214 21.70 27.74 3.30
C LEU A 214 20.55 26.73 3.18
N ASP A 215 19.53 26.84 4.03
CA ASP A 215 18.36 25.95 4.03
C ASP A 215 17.25 26.47 3.10
N ASP A 216 17.17 27.79 2.87
CA ASP A 216 16.24 28.40 1.91
C ASP A 216 16.61 28.09 0.43
N ASP A 217 17.91 27.94 0.12
CA ASP A 217 18.39 27.67 -1.25
C ASP A 217 18.22 26.19 -1.69
N LYS A 218 17.94 25.28 -0.75
CA LYS A 218 17.70 23.85 -1.05
C LYS A 218 16.22 23.49 -1.25
N GLY A 219 15.33 24.47 -1.15
CA GLY A 219 13.88 24.30 -1.23
C GLY A 219 13.20 24.84 -2.48
N ALA A 220 13.95 25.42 -3.43
CA ALA A 220 13.43 25.99 -4.69
C ALA A 220 13.42 25.00 -5.86
#